data_AF-A0A442WFW5-F1
#
_entry.id   AF-A0A442WFW5-F1
#
_cell.length_a   1.000
_cell.length_b   1.000
_cell.length_c   1.000
_cell.angle_alpha   90.00
_cell.angle_beta   90.00
_cell.angle_gamma   90.00
#
_symmetry.space_group_name_H-M   'P 1'
#
loop_
_entity.id
_entity.type
_entity.pdbx_description
1 polymer ?
#
loop_
_entity_poly.entity_id
_entity_poly.type
_entity_poly.pdbx_seq_one_letter_code
_entity_poly.pdbx_strand_id
1 'polypeptide(L)'
;MIDLPTFRPSRKWWPAALFDESMPPGRAEPQAWLKPTVAGVTIIRSDDDPEGGVVTTLEPSEIVEFVWHEERGSVDITLMPDGTWRLDDQRDAFTLDLFKPGAPAPAEPTELPPSARIAAANWFAWDEDYETSMDTMDEFAKALTDMSAPVAADGMRITVDMGYWSEEPVRFRVSAGGDALEAIDG
;
A
#
# COMPACT_ATOMS: atom_id res chain seq x y z
N MET A 1 5.58 -14.66 1.31
CA MET A 1 4.33 -13.90 1.26
C MET A 1 3.61 -14.14 -0.07
N ILE A 2 2.29 -13.95 -0.14
CA ILE A 2 1.50 -14.29 -1.34
C ILE A 2 1.48 -13.09 -2.30
N ASP A 3 2.29 -13.14 -3.37
CA ASP A 3 2.14 -12.24 -4.52
C ASP A 3 0.83 -12.59 -5.24
N LEU A 4 -0.16 -11.71 -5.12
CA LEU A 4 -1.50 -11.89 -5.66
C LEU A 4 -1.68 -11.01 -6.91
N PRO A 5 -1.77 -11.60 -8.11
CA PRO A 5 -1.88 -10.85 -9.38
C PRO A 5 -3.03 -9.85 -9.41
N THR A 6 -4.11 -10.11 -8.65
CA THR A 6 -5.29 -9.27 -8.55
C THR A 6 -4.99 -7.82 -8.16
N PHE A 7 -3.94 -7.59 -7.37
CA PHE A 7 -3.64 -6.25 -6.88
C PHE A 7 -2.57 -5.51 -7.67
N ARG A 8 -1.80 -6.20 -8.52
CA ARG A 8 -0.75 -5.59 -9.34
C ARG A 8 -1.22 -4.37 -10.16
N PRO A 9 -2.46 -4.32 -10.68
CA PRO A 9 -2.96 -3.11 -11.36
C PRO A 9 -3.01 -1.84 -10.49
N SER A 10 -3.13 -1.99 -9.17
CA SER A 10 -3.09 -0.86 -8.22
C SER A 10 -1.66 -0.40 -7.92
N ARG A 11 -0.64 -1.18 -8.30
CA ARG A 11 0.75 -0.94 -7.90
C ARG A 11 1.21 0.45 -8.31
N LYS A 12 1.74 1.18 -7.33
CA LYS A 12 2.41 2.46 -7.50
C LYS A 12 3.85 2.35 -7.04
N TRP A 13 4.72 3.12 -7.67
CA TRP A 13 6.17 3.10 -7.46
C TRP A 13 6.67 4.45 -7.02
N TRP A 14 7.68 4.44 -6.15
CA TRP A 14 8.42 5.61 -5.68
C TRP A 14 9.91 5.30 -5.60
N PRO A 15 10.81 6.26 -5.88
CA PRO A 15 12.19 6.16 -5.43
C PRO A 15 12.23 5.96 -3.91
N ALA A 16 13.06 5.05 -3.44
CA ALA A 16 13.14 4.69 -2.02
C ALA A 16 13.51 5.90 -1.13
N ALA A 17 14.28 6.85 -1.68
CA ALA A 17 14.63 8.10 -1.00
C ALA A 17 13.43 9.04 -0.72
N LEU A 18 12.26 8.79 -1.31
CA LEU A 18 11.04 9.55 -1.04
C LEU A 18 10.15 8.90 0.04
N PHE A 19 10.40 7.62 0.34
CA PHE A 19 9.62 6.90 1.33
C PHE A 19 9.79 7.56 2.71
N ASP A 20 8.69 7.71 3.46
CA ASP A 20 8.63 8.31 4.81
C ASP A 20 8.91 9.83 4.91
N GLU A 21 9.61 10.45 3.95
CA GLU A 21 9.92 11.90 4.00
C GLU A 21 8.94 12.80 3.24
N SER A 22 8.66 12.49 1.97
CA SER A 22 7.74 13.25 1.12
C SER A 22 7.24 12.31 0.05
N MET A 23 5.94 12.01 0.08
CA MET A 23 5.31 11.01 -0.75
C MET A 23 4.39 11.65 -1.80
N PRO A 24 4.95 12.29 -2.85
CA PRO A 24 4.14 12.78 -3.95
C PRO A 24 3.41 11.61 -4.64
N PRO A 25 2.38 11.86 -5.47
CA PRO A 25 1.58 10.79 -6.04
C PRO A 25 2.43 9.74 -6.76
N GLY A 26 2.29 8.48 -6.36
CA GLY A 26 3.06 7.37 -6.94
C GLY A 26 2.82 7.18 -8.43
N ARG A 27 3.79 6.58 -9.12
CA ARG A 27 3.71 6.34 -10.58
C ARG A 27 3.40 4.88 -10.88
N ALA A 28 2.77 4.62 -12.03
CA ALA A 28 2.40 3.25 -12.42
C ALA A 28 3.61 2.34 -12.66
N GLU A 29 4.76 2.92 -12.98
CA GLU A 29 6.03 2.22 -13.23
C GLU A 29 7.22 3.09 -12.82
N PRO A 30 8.38 2.50 -12.47
CA PRO A 30 9.60 3.24 -12.11
C PRO A 30 10.05 4.23 -13.19
N GLN A 31 9.97 3.81 -14.45
CA GLN A 31 10.38 4.59 -15.62
C GLN A 31 9.66 5.94 -15.73
N ALA A 32 8.42 6.02 -15.25
CA ALA A 32 7.62 7.25 -15.30
C ALA A 32 8.12 8.36 -14.35
N TRP A 33 9.11 8.07 -13.50
CA TRP A 33 9.80 9.08 -12.71
C TRP A 33 10.87 9.84 -13.50
N LEU A 34 11.41 9.28 -14.59
CA LEU A 34 12.46 9.90 -15.35
C LEU A 34 11.94 11.09 -16.18
N LYS A 35 12.50 12.27 -15.89
CA LYS A 35 12.29 13.52 -16.63
C LYS A 35 13.65 14.21 -16.78
N PRO A 36 14.57 13.62 -17.57
CA PRO A 36 15.95 14.08 -17.61
C PRO A 36 16.07 15.47 -18.25
N THR A 37 16.97 16.27 -17.69
CA THR A 37 17.46 17.50 -18.30
C THR A 37 18.38 17.20 -19.49
N VAL A 38 18.91 18.23 -20.15
CA VAL A 38 19.92 18.08 -21.22
C VAL A 38 21.18 17.34 -20.73
N ALA A 39 21.46 17.38 -19.42
CA ALA A 39 22.57 16.66 -18.80
C ALA A 39 22.22 15.20 -18.41
N GLY A 40 21.01 14.72 -18.69
CA GLY A 40 20.53 13.41 -18.28
C GLY A 40 20.06 13.32 -16.82
N VAL A 41 20.18 14.40 -16.05
CA VAL A 41 19.78 14.40 -14.63
C VAL A 41 18.27 14.61 -14.51
N THR A 42 17.59 13.73 -13.76
CA THR A 42 16.19 13.94 -13.35
C THR A 42 16.17 14.59 -11.97
N ILE A 43 15.41 15.68 -11.80
CA ILE A 43 15.27 16.38 -10.52
C ILE A 43 13.84 16.20 -10.03
N ILE A 44 13.68 15.56 -8.87
CA ILE A 44 12.40 15.35 -8.21
C ILE A 44 12.25 16.41 -7.11
N ARG A 45 11.09 17.08 -7.11
CA ARG A 45 10.78 18.16 -6.17
C ARG A 45 9.62 17.76 -5.29
N SER A 46 9.58 18.36 -4.11
CA SER A 46 8.46 18.21 -3.18
C SER A 46 7.28 18.99 -3.74
N ASP A 47 6.10 18.38 -3.73
CA ASP A 47 4.85 19.06 -4.05
C ASP A 47 4.33 19.86 -2.83
N ASP A 48 4.84 19.56 -1.62
CA ASP A 48 4.44 20.17 -0.34
C ASP A 48 5.25 21.42 0.03
N ASP A 49 6.42 21.60 -0.59
CA ASP A 49 7.23 22.80 -0.43
C ASP A 49 6.82 23.85 -1.48
N PRO A 50 6.25 25.00 -1.08
CA PRO A 50 5.88 26.06 -2.03
C PRO A 50 7.07 26.67 -2.77
N GLU A 51 8.30 26.48 -2.28
CA GLU A 51 9.53 26.89 -2.97
C GLU A 51 10.05 25.80 -3.94
N GLY A 52 9.43 24.61 -3.95
CA GLY A 52 9.75 23.51 -4.84
C GLY A 52 11.10 22.89 -4.54
N GLY A 53 11.42 22.71 -3.24
CA GLY A 53 12.64 22.08 -2.76
C GLY A 53 12.93 20.77 -3.48
N VAL A 54 14.21 20.57 -3.82
CA VAL A 54 14.67 19.33 -4.44
C VAL A 54 14.70 18.25 -3.36
N VAL A 55 13.91 17.19 -3.55
CA VAL A 55 13.87 16.06 -2.62
C VAL A 55 14.94 15.05 -3.01
N THR A 56 15.08 14.78 -4.31
CA THR A 56 16.13 13.89 -4.80
C THR A 56 16.47 14.16 -6.27
N THR A 57 17.62 13.63 -6.69
CA THR A 57 18.08 13.67 -8.07
C THR A 57 18.48 12.27 -8.52
N LEU A 58 18.18 11.93 -9.76
CA LEU A 58 18.62 10.68 -10.37
C LEU A 58 19.66 11.02 -11.44
N GLU A 59 20.89 10.59 -11.23
CA GLU A 59 22.01 10.86 -12.13
C GLU A 59 22.20 9.75 -13.18
N PRO A 60 22.73 10.06 -14.38
CA PRO A 60 23.08 9.04 -15.36
C PRO A 60 24.06 8.00 -14.80
N SER A 61 23.86 6.72 -15.14
CA SER A 61 24.66 5.57 -14.68
C SER A 61 24.58 5.26 -13.18
N GLU A 62 23.82 6.01 -12.39
CA GLU A 62 23.59 5.74 -10.98
C GLU A 62 22.77 4.45 -10.77
N ILE A 63 22.96 3.80 -9.62
CA ILE A 63 22.05 2.76 -9.14
C ILE A 63 21.04 3.40 -8.20
N VAL A 64 19.77 3.36 -8.59
CA VAL A 64 18.64 3.88 -7.82
C VAL A 64 17.77 2.73 -7.32
N GLU A 65 17.23 2.89 -6.12
CA GLU A 65 16.30 1.95 -5.49
C GLU A 65 14.86 2.48 -5.58
N PHE A 66 13.92 1.59 -5.88
CA PHE A 66 12.50 1.89 -5.92
C PHE A 66 11.72 0.95 -5.01
N VAL A 67 10.77 1.51 -4.27
CA VAL A 67 9.77 0.74 -3.52
C VAL A 67 8.42 0.83 -4.22
N TRP A 68 7.54 -0.11 -3.93
CA TRP A 68 6.19 -0.09 -4.48
C TRP A 68 5.13 -0.38 -3.42
N HIS A 69 3.95 0.20 -3.64
CA HIS A 69 2.74 0.00 -2.84
C HIS A 69 1.63 -0.58 -3.69
N GLU A 70 0.89 -1.54 -3.16
CA GLU A 70 -0.35 -2.05 -3.76
C GLU A 70 -1.53 -1.83 -2.81
N GLU A 71 -2.62 -1.29 -3.33
CA GLU A 71 -3.86 -1.14 -2.57
C GLU A 71 -4.52 -2.52 -2.39
N ARG A 72 -4.88 -2.84 -1.15
CA ARG A 72 -5.61 -4.06 -0.77
C ARG A 72 -7.08 -3.74 -0.45
N GLY A 73 -7.50 -2.49 -0.62
CA GLY A 73 -8.83 -1.98 -0.31
C GLY A 73 -9.08 -1.90 1.20
N SER A 74 -10.33 -1.72 1.58
CA SER A 74 -10.71 -1.47 2.98
C SER A 74 -11.58 -2.58 3.56
N VAL A 75 -11.60 -2.69 4.89
CA VAL A 75 -12.49 -3.58 5.65
C VAL A 75 -13.07 -2.88 6.86
N ASP A 76 -14.32 -3.20 7.17
CA ASP A 76 -14.97 -2.74 8.40
C ASP A 76 -14.73 -3.76 9.52
N ILE A 77 -14.22 -3.28 10.64
CA ILE A 77 -13.98 -4.08 11.84
C ILE A 77 -14.58 -3.41 13.08
N THR A 78 -14.94 -4.23 14.06
CA THR A 78 -15.12 -3.78 15.43
C THR A 78 -13.81 -4.00 16.19
N LEU A 79 -13.16 -2.90 16.59
CA LEU A 79 -12.00 -2.87 17.48
C LEU A 79 -12.44 -2.98 18.93
N MET A 80 -11.87 -3.92 19.69
CA MET A 80 -12.19 -4.15 21.09
C MET A 80 -11.18 -3.44 22.02
N PRO A 81 -11.56 -3.13 23.28
CA PRO A 81 -10.66 -2.45 24.22
C PRO A 81 -9.39 -3.18 24.62
N ASP A 82 -9.31 -4.48 24.36
CA ASP A 82 -8.13 -5.32 24.62
C ASP A 82 -7.18 -5.41 23.42
N GLY A 83 -7.46 -4.67 22.33
CA GLY A 83 -6.70 -4.71 21.09
C GLY A 83 -7.06 -5.88 20.18
N THR A 84 -8.05 -6.69 20.54
CA THR A 84 -8.62 -7.68 19.59
C THR A 84 -9.59 -7.00 18.63
N TRP A 85 -9.90 -7.66 17.51
CA TRP A 85 -10.80 -7.14 16.51
C TRP A 85 -11.70 -8.23 15.93
N ARG A 86 -12.80 -7.82 15.29
CA ARG A 86 -13.74 -8.70 14.61
C ARG A 86 -14.18 -8.08 13.30
N LEU A 87 -14.27 -8.88 12.23
CA LEU A 87 -14.89 -8.44 10.98
C LEU A 87 -16.39 -8.21 11.18
N ASP A 88 -16.86 -7.03 10.77
CA ASP A 88 -18.28 -6.69 10.81
C ASP A 88 -19.07 -7.37 9.70
N ASP A 89 -18.45 -7.60 8.53
CA ASP A 89 -18.97 -8.49 7.50
C ASP A 89 -18.21 -9.82 7.50
N GLN A 90 -18.83 -10.86 8.09
CA GLN A 90 -18.27 -12.21 8.11
C GLN A 90 -18.43 -12.95 6.77
N ARG A 91 -19.00 -12.33 5.73
CA ARG A 91 -19.12 -12.97 4.42
C ARG A 91 -17.76 -13.13 3.78
N ASP A 92 -17.35 -14.39 3.64
CA ASP A 92 -16.21 -14.81 2.84
C ASP A 92 -16.67 -15.40 1.49
N ALA A 93 -15.70 -15.79 0.65
CA ALA A 93 -15.97 -16.41 -0.65
C ALA A 93 -16.74 -17.75 -0.56
N PHE A 94 -16.91 -18.30 0.65
CA PHE A 94 -17.60 -19.57 0.91
C PHE A 94 -18.94 -19.39 1.64
N THR A 95 -19.34 -18.15 1.94
CA THR A 95 -20.60 -17.89 2.64
C THR A 95 -21.77 -18.09 1.68
N LEU A 96 -22.36 -19.29 1.74
CA LEU A 96 -23.53 -19.66 0.94
C LEU A 96 -24.79 -18.91 1.44
N ASP A 97 -25.36 -18.06 0.59
CA ASP A 97 -26.65 -17.43 0.83
C ASP A 97 -27.78 -18.45 0.58
N LEU A 98 -28.05 -19.30 1.59
CA LEU A 98 -29.00 -20.42 1.52
C LEU A 98 -30.47 -20.00 1.32
N PHE A 99 -30.79 -18.71 1.34
CA PHE A 99 -32.17 -18.20 1.34
C PHE A 99 -32.54 -17.32 0.13
N LYS A 100 -31.72 -17.28 -0.94
CA LYS A 100 -32.10 -16.68 -2.23
C LYS A 100 -32.52 -17.73 -3.26
N PRO A 101 -33.81 -18.12 -3.34
CA PRO A 101 -34.28 -19.02 -4.39
C PRO A 101 -34.13 -18.35 -5.77
N GLY A 102 -33.31 -18.96 -6.64
CA GLY A 102 -33.11 -18.52 -8.03
C GLY A 102 -31.89 -17.63 -8.29
N ALA A 103 -30.99 -17.44 -7.32
CA ALA A 103 -29.72 -16.77 -7.60
C ALA A 103 -28.90 -17.63 -8.58
N PRO A 104 -28.40 -17.06 -9.70
CA PRO A 104 -27.42 -17.75 -10.52
C PRO A 104 -26.23 -18.15 -9.64
N ALA A 105 -25.55 -19.26 -9.98
CA ALA A 105 -24.29 -19.62 -9.33
C ALA A 105 -23.43 -18.35 -9.24
N PRO A 106 -22.88 -18.02 -8.04
CA PRO A 106 -22.07 -16.82 -7.91
C PRO A 106 -20.99 -16.91 -8.98
N ALA A 107 -20.88 -15.86 -9.81
CA ALA A 107 -19.70 -15.67 -10.62
C ALA A 107 -18.49 -15.78 -9.69
N GLU A 108 -17.36 -16.32 -10.17
CA GLU A 108 -16.13 -16.30 -9.38
C GLU A 108 -15.94 -14.88 -8.81
N PRO A 109 -15.73 -14.73 -7.49
CA PRO A 109 -15.57 -13.41 -6.89
C PRO A 109 -14.49 -12.64 -7.64
N THR A 110 -14.87 -11.54 -8.29
CA THR A 110 -13.91 -10.63 -8.92
C THR A 110 -13.04 -9.93 -7.86
N GLU A 111 -13.47 -9.95 -6.61
CA GLU A 111 -12.78 -9.39 -5.45
C GLU A 111 -12.50 -10.48 -4.42
N LEU A 112 -11.31 -10.44 -3.84
CA LEU A 112 -10.89 -11.34 -2.77
C LEU A 112 -11.72 -11.09 -1.50
N PRO A 113 -12.06 -12.14 -0.74
CA PRO A 113 -12.78 -11.97 0.53
C PRO A 113 -11.95 -11.12 1.51
N PRO A 114 -12.60 -10.39 2.45
CA PRO A 114 -11.91 -9.53 3.42
C PRO A 114 -10.72 -10.20 4.12
N SER A 115 -10.88 -11.45 4.57
CA SER A 115 -9.83 -12.21 5.24
C SER A 115 -8.58 -12.44 4.37
N ALA A 116 -8.77 -12.68 3.06
CA ALA A 116 -7.65 -12.85 2.13
C ALA A 116 -6.94 -11.52 1.83
N ARG A 117 -7.69 -10.40 1.81
CA ARG A 117 -7.12 -9.06 1.63
C ARG A 117 -6.29 -8.66 2.86
N ILE A 118 -6.81 -8.91 4.06
CA ILE A 118 -6.12 -8.68 5.34
C ILE A 118 -4.82 -9.50 5.41
N ALA A 119 -4.88 -10.79 5.08
CA ALA A 119 -3.70 -11.67 5.11
C ALA A 119 -2.63 -11.31 4.07
N ALA A 120 -2.95 -10.47 3.08
CA ALA A 120 -2.05 -10.02 2.03
C ALA A 120 -1.56 -8.57 2.23
N ALA A 121 -1.91 -7.94 3.35
CA ALA A 121 -1.52 -6.57 3.68
C ALA A 121 -0.36 -6.56 4.69
N ASN A 122 0.51 -5.56 4.59
CA ASN A 122 1.52 -5.22 5.62
C ASN A 122 1.48 -3.74 6.01
N TRP A 123 0.43 -3.05 5.59
CA TRP A 123 0.20 -1.64 5.81
C TRP A 123 -1.29 -1.45 6.11
N PHE A 124 -1.56 -0.63 7.12
CA PHE A 124 -2.89 -0.41 7.65
C PHE A 124 -3.05 1.07 8.02
N ALA A 125 -4.21 1.64 7.68
CA ALA A 125 -4.54 3.01 8.05
C ALA A 125 -5.98 3.15 8.56
N TRP A 126 -6.18 4.08 9.50
CA TRP A 126 -7.48 4.48 10.03
C TRP A 126 -7.56 6.00 10.19
N ASP A 127 -8.67 6.58 9.72
CA ASP A 127 -9.09 7.98 9.90
C ASP A 127 -8.09 9.03 9.38
N GLU A 128 -7.34 8.70 8.32
CA GLU A 128 -6.27 9.51 7.68
C GLU A 128 -5.07 9.87 8.59
N ASP A 129 -5.25 9.87 9.91
CA ASP A 129 -4.28 10.33 10.91
C ASP A 129 -3.48 9.20 11.58
N TYR A 130 -3.89 7.94 11.40
CA TYR A 130 -3.12 6.79 11.86
C TYR A 130 -2.80 5.84 10.71
N GLU A 131 -1.53 5.85 10.30
CA GLU A 131 -0.99 4.98 9.25
C GLU A 131 0.26 4.26 9.78
N THR A 132 0.36 2.95 9.53
CA THR A 132 1.53 2.19 9.96
C THR A 132 1.75 0.94 9.12
N SER A 133 3.02 0.51 9.04
CA SER A 133 3.39 -0.80 8.49
C SER A 133 3.49 -1.81 9.63
N MET A 134 2.77 -2.93 9.51
CA MET A 134 2.77 -4.03 10.48
C MET A 134 2.54 -5.35 9.75
N ASP A 135 3.01 -6.46 10.32
CA ASP A 135 2.93 -7.76 9.64
C ASP A 135 1.51 -8.33 9.65
N THR A 136 0.66 -7.89 10.59
CA THR A 136 -0.70 -8.40 10.75
C THR A 136 -1.70 -7.35 11.24
N MET A 137 -2.99 -7.58 10.96
CA MET A 137 -4.09 -6.80 11.53
C MET A 137 -4.17 -6.91 13.06
N ASP A 138 -3.74 -8.02 13.64
CA ASP A 138 -3.69 -8.20 15.10
C ASP A 138 -2.73 -7.21 15.76
N GLU A 139 -1.55 -7.00 15.16
CA GLU A 139 -0.57 -6.02 15.62
C GLU A 139 -1.10 -4.60 15.46
N PHE A 140 -1.71 -4.31 14.31
CA PHE A 140 -2.33 -3.01 14.04
C PHE A 140 -3.42 -2.67 15.07
N ALA A 141 -4.37 -3.58 15.29
CA ALA A 141 -5.47 -3.38 16.23
C ALA A 141 -4.96 -3.13 17.66
N LYS A 142 -3.91 -3.85 18.07
CA LYS A 142 -3.28 -3.66 19.37
C LYS A 142 -2.61 -2.30 19.49
N ALA A 143 -1.77 -1.93 18.52
CA ALA A 143 -1.08 -0.65 18.52
C ALA A 143 -2.07 0.52 18.50
N LEU A 144 -3.11 0.43 17.68
CA LEU A 144 -4.15 1.44 17.59
C LEU A 144 -4.88 1.63 18.92
N THR A 145 -5.20 0.54 19.62
CA THR A 145 -5.85 0.59 20.94
C THR A 145 -4.95 1.23 22.00
N ASP A 146 -3.64 0.95 21.96
CA ASP A 146 -2.66 1.49 22.89
C ASP A 146 -2.49 3.02 22.76
N MET A 147 -2.78 3.58 21.57
CA MET A 147 -2.64 5.03 21.29
C MET A 147 -3.96 5.81 21.30
N SER A 148 -5.09 5.14 21.08
CA SER A 148 -6.39 5.78 21.00
C SER A 148 -6.93 6.20 22.37
N ALA A 149 -7.93 7.09 22.35
CA ALA A 149 -8.78 7.28 23.52
C ALA A 149 -9.42 5.93 23.94
N PRO A 150 -9.80 5.76 25.22
CA PRO A 150 -10.36 4.50 25.69
C PRO A 150 -11.54 4.02 24.84
N VAL A 151 -11.38 2.83 24.25
CA VAL A 151 -12.44 2.16 23.48
C VAL A 151 -13.53 1.70 24.44
N ALA A 152 -14.80 1.90 24.06
CA ALA A 152 -15.94 1.47 24.85
C ALA A 152 -16.01 -0.07 24.97
N ALA A 153 -16.63 -0.59 26.03
CA ALA A 153 -16.66 -2.03 26.32
C ALA A 153 -17.29 -2.88 25.19
N ASP A 154 -18.19 -2.30 24.41
CA ASP A 154 -18.84 -2.89 23.24
C ASP A 154 -18.03 -2.76 21.94
N GLY A 155 -16.86 -2.11 22.00
CA GLY A 155 -15.96 -1.90 20.88
C GLY A 155 -16.27 -0.62 20.09
N MET A 156 -15.41 -0.34 19.13
CA MET A 156 -15.51 0.79 18.20
C MET A 156 -15.47 0.26 16.78
N ARG A 157 -16.46 0.66 15.96
CA ARG A 157 -16.47 0.32 14.54
C ARG A 157 -15.56 1.27 13.78
N ILE A 158 -14.67 0.70 12.99
CA ILE A 158 -13.73 1.44 12.16
C ILE A 158 -13.63 0.80 10.77
N THR A 159 -13.36 1.63 9.78
CA THR A 159 -12.94 1.19 8.45
C THR A 159 -11.43 1.29 8.39
N VAL A 160 -10.77 0.17 8.07
CA VAL A 160 -9.32 0.08 7.95
C VAL A 160 -8.95 -0.03 6.48
N ASP A 161 -8.20 0.95 5.99
CA ASP A 161 -7.58 0.89 4.67
C ASP A 161 -6.34 -0.01 4.75
N MET A 162 -6.16 -0.84 3.74
CA MET A 162 -5.09 -1.83 3.70
C MET A 162 -4.28 -1.72 2.44
N GLY A 163 -3.01 -2.06 2.60
CA GLY A 163 -2.00 -1.87 1.58
C GLY A 163 -0.88 -2.87 1.71
N TYR A 164 -0.02 -2.89 0.73
CA TYR A 164 1.20 -3.66 0.78
C TYR A 164 2.38 -2.89 0.22
N TRP A 165 3.35 -2.58 1.08
CA TRP A 165 4.66 -2.08 0.70
C TRP A 165 5.62 -3.23 0.41
N SER A 166 6.41 -3.09 -0.65
CA SER A 166 7.52 -3.99 -0.96
C SER A 166 8.49 -4.10 0.23
N GLU A 167 8.75 -5.33 0.69
CA GLU A 167 9.72 -5.59 1.76
C GLU A 167 11.15 -5.14 1.40
N GLU A 168 11.53 -5.33 0.13
CA GLU A 168 12.86 -5.01 -0.36
C GLU A 168 12.76 -4.05 -1.56
N PRO A 169 13.60 -3.00 -1.61
CA PRO A 169 13.66 -2.12 -2.76
C PRO A 169 14.15 -2.85 -4.02
N VAL A 170 13.58 -2.46 -5.17
CA VAL A 170 13.99 -2.94 -6.49
C VAL A 170 15.05 -2.01 -7.05
N ARG A 171 16.18 -2.56 -7.48
CA ARG A 171 17.34 -1.80 -7.98
C ARG A 171 17.30 -1.64 -9.50
N PHE A 172 17.55 -0.42 -9.94
CA PHE A 172 17.69 -0.08 -11.35
C PHE A 172 18.97 0.72 -11.57
N ARG A 173 19.59 0.54 -12.75
CA ARG A 173 20.62 1.44 -13.24
C ARG A 173 19.98 2.47 -14.14
N VAL A 174 20.24 3.75 -13.89
CA VAL A 174 19.86 4.82 -14.81
C VAL A 174 20.76 4.72 -16.05
N SER A 175 20.20 4.79 -17.25
CA SER A 175 20.97 4.77 -18.49
C SER A 175 22.00 5.89 -18.53
N ALA A 176 23.03 5.75 -19.37
CA ALA A 176 24.03 6.81 -19.54
C ALA A 176 23.42 8.13 -20.09
N GLY A 177 22.24 8.06 -20.73
CA GLY A 177 21.47 9.21 -21.19
C GLY A 177 20.52 9.79 -20.14
N GLY A 178 20.30 9.10 -19.02
CA GLY A 178 19.37 9.54 -17.97
C GLY A 178 17.88 9.27 -18.25
N ASP A 179 17.57 8.62 -19.36
CA ASP A 179 16.23 8.52 -19.94
C ASP A 179 15.61 7.13 -19.86
N ALA A 180 16.34 6.13 -19.36
CA ALA A 180 15.87 4.77 -19.17
C ALA A 180 16.36 4.17 -17.85
N LEU A 181 15.57 3.25 -17.29
CA LEU A 181 15.95 2.39 -16.18
C LEU A 181 16.21 0.98 -16.68
N GLU A 182 17.38 0.46 -16.35
CA GLU A 182 17.79 -0.92 -16.64
C GLU A 182 17.68 -1.73 -15.34
N ALA A 183 16.90 -2.81 -15.35
CA ALA A 183 16.84 -3.71 -14.21
C ALA A 183 18.25 -4.26 -13.92
N ILE A 184 18.67 -4.19 -12.66
CA ILE A 184 19.89 -4.85 -12.21
C ILE A 184 19.43 -6.17 -11.62
N ASP A 185 19.71 -7.27 -12.31
CA ASP A 185 19.48 -8.60 -11.74
C ASP A 185 20.23 -8.70 -10.40
N GLY A 186 19.52 -9.15 -9.37
CA GLY A 186 20.08 -9.48 -8.05
C GLY A 186 20.91 -10.75 -8.06
#